data_AF-A0A1Q7VFM2-F1
#
_entry.id   AF-A0A1Q7VFM2-F1
#
_cell.length_a   1.000
_cell.length_b   1.000
_cell.length_c   1.000
_cell.angle_alpha   90.00
_cell.angle_beta   90.00
_cell.angle_gamma   90.00
#
_symmetry.space_group_name_H-M   'P 1'
#
loop_
_entity.id
_entity.type
_entity.pdbx_description
1 polymer ?
#
loop_
_entity_poly.entity_id
_entity_poly.type
_entity_poly.pdbx_seq_one_letter_code
_entity_poly.pdbx_strand_id
1 'polypeptide(L)'
;MATRMVTLRLDPSKATLAEIQAKYQLRPDQVDPKFGVVSVRPEDHLYAVLVDEQVASRLEGGEDVVGSFSNPKIETFGPPRKR
;
A
#
# COMPACT_ATOMS: atom_id res chain seq x y z
N MET A 1 -10.66 -4.05 -9.04
CA MET A 1 -10.05 -2.71 -9.12
C MET A 1 -8.55 -2.88 -8.97
N ALA A 2 -7.74 -2.02 -9.60
CA ALA A 2 -6.29 -2.09 -9.46
C ALA A 2 -5.89 -1.58 -8.06
N THR A 3 -5.04 -2.32 -7.37
CA THR A 3 -4.48 -1.94 -6.07
C THR A 3 -3.08 -1.35 -6.27
N ARG A 4 -2.77 -0.31 -5.50
CA ARG A 4 -1.44 0.32 -5.45
C ARG A 4 -0.85 0.10 -4.06
N MET A 5 0.45 -0.16 -4.02
CA MET A 5 1.21 -0.18 -2.78
C MET A 5 1.68 1.22 -2.46
N VAL A 6 1.32 1.72 -1.29
CA VAL A 6 1.73 3.06 -0.84
C VAL A 6 2.68 2.89 0.34
N THR A 7 3.84 3.56 0.25
CA THR A 7 4.77 3.64 1.38
C THR A 7 4.52 4.93 2.14
N LEU A 8 4.23 4.78 3.42
CA LEU A 8 3.90 5.85 4.34
C LEU A 8 4.95 5.91 5.44
N ARG A 9 5.26 7.12 5.89
CA ARG A 9 6.01 7.36 7.11
C ARG A 9 5.03 7.56 8.27
N LEU A 10 5.06 6.67 9.25
CA LEU A 10 4.09 6.65 10.34
C LEU A 10 4.80 6.34 11.66
N ASP A 11 4.37 6.95 12.76
CA ASP A 11 4.82 6.50 14.07
C ASP A 11 4.50 5.01 14.28
N PRO A 12 5.43 4.21 14.83
CA PRO A 12 5.22 2.77 15.03
C PRO A 12 3.97 2.44 15.85
N SER A 13 3.59 3.29 16.81
CA SER A 13 2.36 3.15 17.61
C SER A 13 1.09 3.39 16.81
N LYS A 14 1.19 4.04 15.64
CA LYS A 14 0.08 4.37 14.73
C LYS A 14 0.13 3.57 13.42
N ALA A 15 1.05 2.63 13.28
CA ALA A 15 1.18 1.78 12.09
C ALA A 15 0.12 0.66 12.05
N THR A 16 -1.15 1.02 12.23
CA THR A 16 -2.29 0.10 12.17
C THR A 16 -3.28 0.53 11.09
N LEU A 17 -4.03 -0.43 10.55
CA LEU A 17 -5.04 -0.14 9.52
C LEU A 17 -6.08 0.88 9.99
N ALA A 18 -6.52 0.79 11.25
CA ALA A 18 -7.52 1.68 11.81
C ALA A 18 -7.01 3.14 11.89
N GLU A 19 -5.77 3.32 12.33
CA GLU A 19 -5.15 4.64 12.41
C GLU A 19 -4.91 5.25 11.03
N ILE A 20 -4.48 4.44 10.05
CA ILE A 20 -4.30 4.88 8.66
C ILE A 20 -5.66 5.26 8.04
N GLN A 21 -6.70 4.46 8.29
CA GLN A 21 -8.07 4.77 7.85
C GLN A 21 -8.58 6.06 8.48
N ALA A 22 -8.37 6.26 9.78
CA ALA A 22 -8.79 7.47 10.47
C ALA A 22 -8.02 8.71 9.95
N LYS A 23 -6.69 8.60 9.80
CA LYS A 23 -5.82 9.70 9.36
C LYS A 23 -6.14 10.16 7.95
N TYR A 24 -6.36 9.23 7.04
CA TYR A 24 -6.61 9.52 5.61
C TYR A 24 -8.09 9.45 5.22
N GLN A 25 -8.99 9.30 6.20
CA GLN A 25 -10.44 9.16 6.01
C GLN A 25 -10.80 8.06 4.99
N LEU A 26 -10.06 6.95 5.04
CA LEU A 26 -10.26 5.82 4.14
C LEU A 26 -11.38 4.93 4.64
N ARG A 27 -12.17 4.41 3.71
CA ARG A 27 -13.17 3.41 4.01
C ARG A 27 -12.51 2.03 4.17
N PRO A 28 -13.13 1.09 4.91
CA PRO A 28 -12.58 -0.25 5.08
C PRO A 28 -12.43 -1.04 3.77
N ASP A 29 -13.26 -0.75 2.76
CA ASP A 29 -13.21 -1.38 1.43
C ASP A 29 -12.05 -0.86 0.56
N GLN A 30 -11.43 0.26 0.94
CA GLN A 30 -10.39 0.94 0.17
C GLN A 30 -8.97 0.52 0.55
N VAL A 31 -8.83 -0.28 1.59
CA VAL A 31 -7.54 -0.78 2.09
C VAL A 31 -7.63 -2.31 2.12
N ASP A 32 -6.59 -3.01 1.70
CA ASP A 32 -6.59 -4.47 1.72
C ASP A 32 -6.31 -4.98 3.16
N PRO A 33 -7.32 -5.57 3.85
CA PRO A 33 -7.13 -6.04 5.21
C PRO A 33 -6.29 -7.33 5.29
N LYS A 34 -6.17 -8.08 4.18
CA LYS A 34 -5.35 -9.30 4.13
C LYS A 34 -3.88 -8.97 4.00
N PHE A 35 -3.56 -7.89 3.29
CA PHE A 35 -2.18 -7.37 3.23
C PHE A 35 -1.79 -6.70 4.55
N GLY A 36 -2.69 -5.90 5.13
CA GLY A 36 -2.43 -5.22 6.40
C GLY A 36 -1.41 -4.09 6.28
N VAL A 37 -0.68 -3.86 7.37
CA VAL A 37 0.42 -2.88 7.43
C VAL A 37 1.74 -3.65 7.52
N VAL A 38 2.60 -3.47 6.52
CA VAL A 38 3.88 -4.16 6.45
C VAL A 38 5.00 -3.19 6.76
N SER A 39 5.86 -3.53 7.72
CA SER A 39 7.06 -2.73 8.02
C SER A 39 8.08 -2.92 6.90
N VAL A 40 8.36 -1.87 6.14
CA VAL A 40 9.38 -1.92 5.07
C VAL A 40 10.74 -1.59 5.66
N ARG A 41 10.79 -0.53 6.47
CA ARG A 41 11.99 -0.10 7.16
C ARG A 41 11.61 0.52 8.51
N PRO A 42 11.56 -0.29 9.58
CA PRO A 42 11.05 0.14 10.87
C PRO A 42 11.96 1.19 11.55
N GLU A 43 13.27 1.19 11.29
CA GLU A 43 14.21 2.22 11.77
C GLU A 43 13.92 3.62 11.21
N ASP A 44 13.38 3.70 9.98
CA ASP A 44 13.01 4.96 9.32
C ASP A 44 11.51 5.26 9.44
N HIS A 45 10.78 4.45 10.21
CA HIS A 45 9.33 4.54 10.40
C HIS A 45 8.53 4.35 9.09
N LEU A 46 9.02 3.52 8.17
CA LEU A 46 8.41 3.29 6.86
C LEU A 46 7.57 2.02 6.83
N TYR A 47 6.32 2.18 6.41
CA TYR A 47 5.32 1.13 6.33
C TYR A 47 4.66 1.12 4.96
N ALA A 48 4.42 -0.07 4.43
CA ALA A 48 3.68 -0.29 3.19
C ALA A 48 2.26 -0.74 3.51
N VAL A 49 1.30 -0.21 2.75
CA VAL A 49 -0.10 -0.64 2.72
C VAL A 49 -0.55 -0.82 1.29
N LEU A 50 -1.51 -1.72 1.07
CA LEU A 50 -2.23 -1.83 -0.19
C LEU A 50 -3.54 -1.07 -0.10
N VAL A 51 -3.74 -0.16 -1.05
CA VAL A 51 -4.96 0.64 -1.17
C VAL A 51 -5.44 0.63 -2.61
N ASP A 52 -6.68 1.03 -2.82
CA ASP A 52 -7.21 1.23 -4.17
C ASP A 52 -6.41 2.30 -4.93
N GLU A 53 -6.29 2.14 -6.24
CA GLU A 53 -5.54 3.08 -7.09
C GLU A 53 -6.06 4.53 -6.97
N GLN A 54 -7.37 4.74 -6.91
CA GLN A 54 -7.96 6.07 -6.73
C GLN A 54 -7.57 6.72 -5.41
N VAL A 55 -7.34 5.90 -4.38
CA VAL A 55 -6.92 6.36 -3.05
C VAL A 55 -5.43 6.67 -3.09
N ALA A 56 -4.62 5.80 -3.68
CA ALA A 56 -3.19 6.05 -3.85
C ALA A 56 -2.92 7.38 -4.57
N SER A 57 -3.64 7.68 -5.66
CA SER A 57 -3.48 8.96 -6.36
C SER A 57 -3.90 10.19 -5.54
N ARG A 58 -4.77 10.03 -4.53
CA ARG A 58 -5.11 11.12 -3.59
C ARG A 58 -4.04 11.30 -2.52
N LEU A 59 -3.39 10.21 -2.14
CA LEU A 59 -2.30 10.21 -1.17
C LEU A 59 -0.99 10.71 -1.80
N GLU A 60 -0.81 10.51 -3.10
CA GLU A 60 0.33 11.07 -3.84
C GLU A 60 0.41 12.59 -3.65
N GLY A 61 1.51 13.05 -3.05
CA GLY A 61 1.76 14.46 -2.74
C GLY A 61 1.60 14.85 -1.26
N GLY A 62 1.17 13.93 -0.39
CA GLY A 62 1.21 14.15 1.06
C GLY A 62 2.63 14.09 1.63
N GLU A 63 2.96 14.94 2.61
CA GLU A 63 4.30 14.97 3.23
C GLU A 63 4.72 13.64 3.86
N ASP A 64 3.76 12.87 4.36
CA ASP A 64 3.99 11.56 4.98
C ASP A 64 4.03 10.40 3.98
N VAL A 65 3.86 10.68 2.68
CA VAL A 65 3.76 9.67 1.62
C VAL A 65 5.07 9.66 0.83
N VAL A 66 5.84 8.58 0.99
CA VAL A 66 7.13 8.40 0.30
C VAL A 66 6.89 8.10 -1.19
N GLY A 67 5.82 7.40 -1.51
CA GLY A 67 5.42 7.16 -2.89
C GLY A 67 4.36 6.07 -3.06
N SER A 68 3.73 6.07 -4.23
CA SER A 68 2.86 4.99 -4.69
C SER A 68 3.59 4.11 -5.72
N PHE A 69 3.40 2.80 -5.60
CA PHE A 69 4.03 1.79 -6.43
C PHE A 69 2.95 0.86 -6.97
N SER A 70 3.09 0.48 -8.24
CA SER A 70 2.20 -0.53 -8.83
C SER A 70 2.41 -1.88 -8.13
N ASN A 71 1.33 -2.58 -7.83
CA ASN A 71 1.36 -3.96 -7.34
C ASN A 71 0.89 -4.93 -8.44
N PRO A 72 1.67 -5.12 -9.53
CA PRO A 72 1.29 -6.03 -10.59
C PRO A 72 1.30 -7.46 -10.06
N LYS A 73 0.29 -8.24 -10.43
CA LYS A 73 0.26 -9.68 -10.14
C LYS A 73 1.38 -10.34 -10.95
N ILE A 74 2.35 -10.95 -10.27
CA ILE A 74 3.36 -11.77 -10.93
C ILE A 74 2.67 -13.04 -11.39
N GLU A 75 2.62 -13.26 -12.70
CA GLU A 75 2.15 -14.51 -13.29
C GLU A 75 3.35 -15.43 -13.56
N THR A 76 3.13 -16.75 -13.41
CA THR A 76 4.15 -17.73 -13.79
C THR A 76 4.41 -17.64 -15.28
N PHE A 77 5.68 -17.63 -15.68
CA PHE A 77 6.04 -17.89 -17.08
C PHE A 77 5.45 -19.26 -17.47
N GLY A 78 4.50 -19.25 -18.40
CA GLY A 78 3.96 -20.50 -18.96
C GLY A 78 5.07 -21.30 -19.63
N PRO A 79 4.88 -22.61 -19.84
CA PRO A 79 5.87 -23.43 -20.55
C PRO A 79 6.19 -22.81 -21.92
N PRO A 80 7.46 -22.86 -22.38
CA PRO A 80 7.85 -22.29 -23.66
C PRO A 80 6.97 -22.88 -24.77
N ARG A 81 6.30 -22.01 -25.53
CA ARG A 81 5.51 -22.43 -26.69
C ARG A 81 6.47 -23.06 -27.70
N LYS A 82 6.40 -24.38 -27.90
CA LYS A 82 7.10 -25.05 -28.99
C LYS A 82 6.53 -24.49 -30.30
N ARG A 83 7.39 -23.83 -31.09
CA ARG A 83 7.12 -23.55 -32.50
C ARG A 83 7.29 -24.82 -33.31
#